data_AF-A0A3R7F146-F1
#
_entry.id   AF-A0A3R7F146-F1
#
_cell.length_a   1.000
_cell.length_b   1.000
_cell.length_c   1.000
_cell.angle_alpha   90.00
_cell.angle_beta   90.00
_cell.angle_gamma   90.00
#
_symmetry.space_group_name_H-M   'P 1'
#
loop_
_entity.id
_entity.type
_entity.pdbx_description
1 polymer ?
#
loop_
_entity_poly.entity_id
_entity_poly.type
_entity_poly.pdbx_seq_one_letter_code
_entity_poly.pdbx_strand_id
1 'polypeptide(L)'
;MMIEAQWSEQLAAVHAEIAPALPRNVEPRTVELAAFTAVGERDLAMRLWTEARDAADAARRSVRAGLRERHGSRRPGGWPLMVLLVGALCAAVAAVLSSGLRFDPADTVATVVTLSGLAALACIVVMIAARGRALNRAVIRLHGVATVGLVLAAVFTVGRGWDTTAMILLVTAAIGVAGLVGVLVARARDSADTELVDTAENVALAETKPEVEAVGLRLRAETEAALDAATADRIVALRDTVLAEIAARGITLEPVPPRTPAGSVIIDALLATWVPEVMRGEV
;
A
#
# COMPACT_ATOMS: atom_id res chain seq x y z
N MET A 1 47.22 8.78 -16.58
CA MET A 1 47.32 7.41 -17.15
C MET A 1 46.75 6.32 -16.24
N MET A 2 47.34 5.95 -15.09
CA MET A 2 46.78 4.85 -14.25
C MET A 2 45.41 5.18 -13.62
N ILE A 3 45.20 6.42 -13.18
CA ILE A 3 43.93 6.88 -12.59
C ILE A 3 42.79 6.93 -13.64
N GLU A 4 43.09 7.33 -14.87
CA GLU A 4 42.11 7.40 -15.97
C GLU A 4 41.69 6.00 -16.45
N ALA A 5 42.65 5.07 -16.53
CA ALA A 5 42.36 3.68 -16.87
C ALA A 5 41.43 3.04 -15.83
N GLN A 6 41.75 3.20 -14.54
CA GLN A 6 40.93 2.71 -13.44
C GLN A 6 39.51 3.33 -13.46
N TRP A 7 39.40 4.64 -13.67
CA TRP A 7 38.11 5.32 -13.79
C TRP A 7 37.28 4.74 -14.94
N SER A 8 37.88 4.55 -16.11
CA SER A 8 37.18 4.02 -17.29
C SER A 8 36.67 2.59 -17.08
N GLU A 9 37.46 1.76 -16.39
CA GLU A 9 37.09 0.39 -16.04
C GLU A 9 35.91 0.38 -15.06
N GLN A 10 35.95 1.24 -14.03
CA GLN A 10 34.88 1.37 -13.05
C GLN A 10 33.58 1.86 -13.68
N LEU A 11 33.64 2.87 -14.55
CA LEU A 11 32.48 3.37 -15.28
C LEU A 11 31.88 2.27 -16.17
N ALA A 12 32.73 1.50 -16.87
CA ALA A 12 32.29 0.38 -17.69
C ALA A 12 31.62 -0.73 -16.83
N ALA A 13 32.16 -1.01 -15.64
CA ALA A 13 31.58 -1.95 -14.70
C ALA A 13 30.18 -1.51 -14.23
N VAL A 14 30.01 -0.23 -13.86
CA VAL A 14 28.70 0.32 -13.49
C VAL A 14 27.71 0.16 -14.64
N HIS A 15 28.11 0.52 -15.87
CA HIS A 15 27.27 0.36 -17.06
C HIS A 15 26.88 -1.09 -17.33
N ALA A 16 27.81 -2.03 -17.18
CA ALA A 16 27.54 -3.45 -17.35
C ALA A 16 26.52 -3.96 -16.31
N GLU A 17 26.64 -3.52 -15.06
CA GLU A 17 25.73 -3.95 -13.98
C GLU A 17 24.30 -3.40 -14.16
N ILE A 18 24.14 -2.15 -14.63
CA ILE A 18 22.80 -1.56 -14.83
C ILE A 18 22.17 -1.88 -16.20
N ALA A 19 22.93 -2.39 -17.17
CA ALA A 19 22.45 -2.68 -18.52
C ALA A 19 21.16 -3.52 -18.59
N PRO A 20 20.96 -4.57 -17.75
CA PRO A 20 19.73 -5.36 -17.78
C PRO A 20 18.47 -4.60 -17.37
N ALA A 21 18.61 -3.49 -16.64
CA ALA A 21 17.49 -2.69 -16.15
C ALA A 21 17.09 -1.55 -17.11
N LEU A 22 17.92 -1.24 -18.11
CA LEU A 22 17.64 -0.19 -19.09
C LEU A 22 16.62 -0.64 -20.16
N PRO A 23 15.78 0.29 -20.66
CA PRO A 23 15.67 1.69 -20.26
C PRO A 23 14.61 1.94 -19.17
N ARG A 24 13.80 0.94 -18.78
CA ARG A 24 12.55 1.18 -18.05
C ARG A 24 12.63 1.03 -16.53
N ASN A 25 13.66 0.38 -16.01
CA ASN A 25 13.72 -0.07 -14.61
C ASN A 25 15.00 0.38 -13.89
N VAL A 26 15.70 1.40 -14.40
CA VAL A 26 16.85 1.96 -13.68
C VAL A 26 16.36 2.96 -12.65
N GLU A 27 16.84 2.80 -11.42
CA GLU A 27 16.57 3.71 -10.31
C GLU A 27 17.90 4.22 -9.73
N PRO A 28 17.95 5.43 -9.17
CA PRO A 28 19.17 5.99 -8.61
C PRO A 28 19.88 5.11 -7.58
N ARG A 29 19.11 4.40 -6.72
CA ARG A 29 19.67 3.44 -5.74
C ARG A 29 20.40 2.27 -6.39
N THR A 30 19.96 1.83 -7.57
CA THR A 30 20.58 0.72 -8.31
C THR A 30 21.88 1.17 -8.97
N VAL A 31 21.93 2.44 -9.42
CA VAL A 31 23.16 3.06 -9.93
C VAL A 31 24.18 3.23 -8.79
N GLU A 32 23.74 3.68 -7.61
CA GLU A 32 24.62 3.80 -6.44
C GLU A 32 25.15 2.43 -5.99
N LEU A 33 24.31 1.39 -5.94
CA LEU A 33 24.75 0.01 -5.65
C LEU A 33 25.84 -0.45 -6.63
N ALA A 34 25.65 -0.21 -7.92
CA ALA A 34 26.64 -0.56 -8.94
C ALA A 34 27.94 0.25 -8.78
N ALA A 35 27.87 1.51 -8.39
CA ALA A 35 29.04 2.34 -8.08
C ALA A 35 29.83 1.79 -6.88
N PHE A 36 29.17 1.34 -5.82
CA PHE A 36 29.82 0.62 -4.72
C PHE A 36 30.51 -0.67 -5.20
N THR A 37 29.82 -1.49 -6.01
CA THR A 37 30.40 -2.71 -6.58
C THR A 37 31.67 -2.41 -7.38
N ALA A 38 31.65 -1.38 -8.22
CA ALA A 38 32.77 -1.00 -9.08
C ALA A 38 34.02 -0.54 -8.31
N VAL A 39 33.86 0.00 -7.10
CA VAL A 39 34.99 0.37 -6.24
C VAL A 39 35.43 -0.72 -5.27
N GLY A 40 34.80 -1.90 -5.29
CA GLY A 40 35.12 -3.03 -4.42
C GLY A 40 34.34 -3.07 -3.10
N GLU A 41 33.37 -2.18 -2.90
CA GLU A 41 32.61 -2.02 -1.65
C GLU A 41 31.21 -2.67 -1.72
N ARG A 42 31.07 -3.75 -2.51
CA ARG A 42 29.81 -4.46 -2.71
C ARG A 42 29.20 -4.95 -1.40
N ASP A 43 30.02 -5.51 -0.51
CA ASP A 43 29.56 -6.06 0.76
C ASP A 43 28.98 -4.99 1.68
N LEU A 44 29.60 -3.80 1.71
CA LEU A 44 29.05 -2.65 2.42
C LEU A 44 27.70 -2.23 1.84
N ALA A 45 27.60 -2.12 0.51
CA ALA A 45 26.35 -1.71 -0.13
C ALA A 45 25.21 -2.72 0.06
N MET A 46 25.51 -4.02 0.02
CA MET A 46 24.53 -5.08 0.28
C MET A 46 24.07 -5.12 1.74
N ARG A 47 24.95 -4.82 2.69
CA ARG A 47 24.56 -4.63 4.10
C ARG A 47 23.64 -3.43 4.25
N LEU A 48 24.00 -2.27 3.69
CA LEU A 48 23.15 -1.07 3.71
C LEU A 48 21.77 -1.33 3.10
N TRP A 49 21.74 -2.02 1.96
CA TRP A 49 20.50 -2.41 1.30
C TRP A 49 19.61 -3.27 2.20
N THR A 50 20.21 -4.29 2.84
CA THR A 50 19.48 -5.22 3.71
C THR A 50 18.98 -4.50 4.96
N GLU A 51 19.84 -3.74 5.64
CA GLU A 51 19.49 -3.03 6.87
C GLU A 51 18.43 -1.95 6.65
N ALA A 52 18.54 -1.16 5.58
CA ALA A 52 17.54 -0.13 5.27
C ALA A 52 16.19 -0.78 4.92
N ARG A 53 16.20 -1.90 4.19
CA ARG A 53 14.97 -2.65 3.87
C ARG A 53 14.34 -3.24 5.13
N ASP A 54 15.13 -3.88 5.99
CA ASP A 54 14.66 -4.49 7.22
C ASP A 54 14.13 -3.44 8.19
N ALA A 55 14.76 -2.27 8.26
CA ALA A 55 14.28 -1.12 9.02
C ALA A 55 12.93 -0.62 8.50
N ALA A 56 12.78 -0.47 7.18
CA ALA A 56 11.51 -0.07 6.58
C ALA A 56 10.39 -1.09 6.87
N ASP A 57 10.69 -2.39 6.78
CA ASP A 57 9.74 -3.46 7.10
C ASP A 57 9.42 -3.52 8.60
N ALA A 58 10.40 -3.27 9.47
CA ALA A 58 10.20 -3.16 10.91
C ALA A 58 9.28 -1.99 11.27
N ALA A 59 9.49 -0.82 10.66
CA ALA A 59 8.64 0.36 10.83
C ALA A 59 7.18 0.06 10.41
N ARG A 60 6.97 -0.57 9.23
CA ARG A 60 5.62 -1.00 8.80
C ARG A 60 4.97 -1.97 9.78
N ARG A 61 5.75 -2.92 10.32
CA ARG A 61 5.24 -3.87 11.33
C ARG A 61 4.87 -3.15 12.62
N SER A 62 5.69 -2.20 13.07
CA SER A 62 5.44 -1.38 14.27
C SER A 62 4.14 -0.58 14.12
N VAL A 63 3.98 0.16 13.02
CA VAL A 63 2.74 0.90 12.71
C VAL A 63 1.52 -0.02 12.76
N ARG A 64 1.59 -1.18 12.08
CA ARG A 64 0.47 -2.15 12.07
C ARG A 64 0.18 -2.75 13.44
N ALA A 65 1.21 -2.98 14.26
CA ALA A 65 1.07 -3.51 15.61
C ALA A 65 0.41 -2.46 16.52
N GLY A 66 0.92 -1.23 16.53
CA GLY A 66 0.35 -0.12 17.31
C GLY A 66 -1.09 0.22 16.91
N LEU A 67 -1.42 0.17 15.61
CA LEU A 67 -2.81 0.32 15.15
C LEU A 67 -3.71 -0.82 15.64
N ARG A 68 -3.21 -2.06 15.67
CA ARG A 68 -3.96 -3.22 16.17
C ARG A 68 -4.17 -3.15 17.68
N GLU A 69 -3.16 -2.73 18.43
CA GLU A 69 -3.24 -2.57 19.87
C GLU A 69 -4.27 -1.48 20.25
N ARG A 70 -4.21 -0.32 19.60
CA ARG A 70 -5.11 0.81 19.89
C ARG A 70 -6.54 0.60 19.40
N HIS A 71 -6.73 0.04 18.20
CA HIS A 71 -8.06 0.01 17.54
C HIS A 71 -8.64 -1.40 17.35
N GLY A 72 -7.89 -2.46 17.65
CA GLY A 72 -8.36 -3.84 17.52
C GLY A 72 -8.82 -4.18 16.11
N SER A 73 -10.06 -4.70 16.00
CA SER A 73 -10.71 -5.01 14.72
C SER A 73 -10.99 -3.78 13.86
N ARG A 74 -11.08 -2.58 14.45
CA ARG A 74 -11.48 -1.32 13.80
C ARG A 74 -10.30 -0.58 13.15
N ARG A 75 -9.08 -1.11 13.26
CA ARG A 75 -7.90 -0.48 12.67
C ARG A 75 -8.09 -0.25 11.15
N PRO A 76 -7.55 0.83 10.58
CA PRO A 76 -7.45 0.99 9.13
C PRO A 76 -6.80 -0.26 8.49
N GLY A 77 -7.40 -0.78 7.42
CA GLY A 77 -6.97 -2.03 6.79
C GLY A 77 -7.19 -3.30 7.63
N GLY A 78 -8.05 -3.25 8.66
CA GLY A 78 -8.44 -4.40 9.46
C GLY A 78 -9.23 -5.47 8.69
N TRP A 79 -9.43 -6.64 9.31
CA TRP A 79 -10.18 -7.74 8.70
C TRP A 79 -11.64 -7.41 8.29
N PRO A 80 -12.38 -6.47 8.95
CA PRO A 80 -13.72 -6.11 8.49
C PRO A 80 -13.75 -5.55 7.07
N LEU A 81 -12.66 -4.91 6.63
CA LEU A 81 -12.52 -4.43 5.25
C LEU A 81 -12.52 -5.60 4.26
N MET A 82 -11.79 -6.68 4.57
CA MET A 82 -11.72 -7.87 3.70
C MET A 82 -13.05 -8.61 3.67
N VAL A 83 -13.73 -8.73 4.81
CA VAL A 83 -15.05 -9.36 4.87
C VAL A 83 -16.07 -8.58 4.05
N LEU A 84 -16.07 -7.24 4.13
CA LEU A 84 -16.95 -6.42 3.29
C LEU A 84 -16.52 -6.38 1.83
N LEU A 85 -15.24 -6.52 1.50
CA LEU A 85 -14.81 -6.65 0.10
C LEU A 85 -15.41 -7.92 -0.52
N VAL A 86 -15.32 -9.05 0.17
CA VAL A 86 -15.95 -10.30 -0.27
C VAL A 86 -17.47 -10.13 -0.36
N GLY A 87 -18.11 -9.53 0.66
CA GLY A 87 -19.54 -9.27 0.64
C GLY A 87 -19.98 -8.36 -0.51
N ALA A 88 -19.21 -7.31 -0.81
CA ALA A 88 -19.47 -6.39 -1.92
C ALA A 88 -19.34 -7.09 -3.28
N LEU A 89 -18.35 -7.96 -3.46
CA LEU A 89 -18.20 -8.78 -4.66
C LEU A 89 -19.39 -9.74 -4.82
N CYS A 90 -19.78 -10.44 -3.76
CA CYS A 90 -20.96 -11.31 -3.78
C CYS A 90 -22.24 -10.54 -4.14
N ALA A 91 -22.46 -9.37 -3.52
CA ALA A 91 -23.62 -8.53 -3.80
C ALA A 91 -23.63 -8.02 -5.26
N ALA A 92 -22.47 -7.60 -5.78
CA ALA A 92 -22.34 -7.13 -7.16
C ALA A 92 -22.62 -8.25 -8.17
N VAL A 93 -22.06 -9.44 -7.96
CA VAL A 93 -22.32 -10.60 -8.82
C VAL A 93 -23.79 -11.02 -8.73
N ALA A 94 -24.37 -11.05 -7.53
CA ALA A 94 -25.79 -11.33 -7.36
C ALA A 94 -26.65 -10.34 -8.14
N ALA A 95 -26.38 -9.03 -8.05
CA ALA A 95 -27.10 -8.00 -8.80
C ALA A 95 -27.01 -8.19 -10.32
N VAL A 96 -25.82 -8.55 -10.84
CA VAL A 96 -25.61 -8.82 -12.27
C VAL A 96 -26.40 -10.04 -12.73
N LEU A 97 -26.33 -11.16 -12.01
CA LEU A 97 -27.09 -12.37 -12.32
C LEU A 97 -28.60 -12.08 -12.23
N SER A 98 -29.02 -11.40 -11.17
CA SER A 98 -30.39 -10.94 -10.98
C SER A 98 -30.83 -9.90 -12.00
N SER A 99 -29.99 -9.33 -12.86
CA SER A 99 -30.42 -8.30 -13.83
C SER A 99 -31.10 -8.90 -15.07
N GLY A 100 -30.77 -10.14 -15.44
CA GLY A 100 -31.25 -10.77 -16.68
C GLY A 100 -30.55 -10.29 -17.96
N LEU A 101 -29.50 -9.45 -17.86
CA LEU A 101 -28.83 -8.88 -19.05
C LEU A 101 -28.00 -9.89 -19.84
N ARG A 102 -27.45 -10.92 -19.17
CA ARG A 102 -26.58 -11.94 -19.79
C ARG A 102 -26.95 -13.38 -19.46
N PHE A 103 -27.74 -13.58 -18.41
CA PHE A 103 -28.09 -14.89 -17.89
C PHE A 103 -29.58 -14.94 -17.65
N ASP A 104 -30.21 -16.09 -17.87
CA ASP A 104 -31.60 -16.29 -17.45
C ASP A 104 -31.65 -16.27 -15.91
N PRO A 105 -32.42 -15.36 -15.30
CA PRO A 105 -32.58 -15.32 -13.85
C PRO A 105 -33.11 -16.64 -13.27
N ALA A 106 -33.91 -17.40 -14.03
CA ALA A 106 -34.45 -18.68 -13.58
C ALA A 106 -33.35 -19.72 -13.32
N ASP A 107 -32.29 -19.71 -14.13
CA ASP A 107 -31.17 -20.66 -14.01
C ASP A 107 -30.17 -20.29 -12.90
N THR A 108 -30.28 -19.07 -12.36
CA THR A 108 -29.29 -18.51 -11.43
C THR A 108 -29.85 -18.27 -10.03
N VAL A 109 -31.12 -18.63 -9.76
CA VAL A 109 -31.83 -18.38 -8.50
C VAL A 109 -31.03 -18.83 -7.28
N ALA A 110 -30.57 -20.09 -7.25
CA ALA A 110 -29.84 -20.64 -6.12
C ALA A 110 -28.52 -19.88 -5.84
N THR A 111 -27.81 -19.53 -6.91
CA THR A 111 -26.55 -18.77 -6.84
C THR A 111 -26.80 -17.35 -6.32
N VAL A 112 -27.82 -16.67 -6.84
CA VAL A 112 -28.22 -15.32 -6.42
C VAL A 112 -28.56 -15.29 -4.93
N VAL A 113 -29.38 -16.23 -4.47
CA VAL A 113 -29.77 -16.34 -3.05
C VAL A 113 -28.54 -16.58 -2.18
N THR A 114 -27.67 -17.50 -2.58
CA THR A 114 -26.45 -17.83 -1.83
C THR A 114 -25.52 -16.62 -1.70
N LEU A 115 -25.22 -15.96 -2.83
CA LEU A 115 -24.33 -14.79 -2.86
C LEU A 115 -24.91 -13.61 -2.07
N SER A 116 -26.21 -13.35 -2.18
CA SER A 116 -26.89 -12.30 -1.42
C SER A 116 -26.89 -12.61 0.08
N GLY A 117 -27.08 -13.87 0.45
CA GLY A 117 -26.99 -14.34 1.84
C GLY A 117 -25.59 -14.13 2.42
N LEU A 118 -24.53 -14.49 1.68
CA LEU A 118 -23.14 -14.26 2.09
C LEU A 118 -22.83 -12.77 2.25
N ALA A 119 -23.31 -11.93 1.33
CA ALA A 119 -23.14 -10.49 1.41
C ALA A 119 -23.85 -9.87 2.63
N ALA A 120 -25.09 -10.30 2.91
CA ALA A 120 -25.82 -9.88 4.11
C ALA A 120 -25.13 -10.36 5.40
N LEU A 121 -24.63 -11.59 5.42
CA LEU A 121 -23.86 -12.13 6.54
C LEU A 121 -22.58 -11.32 6.79
N ALA A 122 -21.85 -10.95 5.73
CA ALA A 122 -20.68 -10.08 5.84
C ALA A 122 -21.03 -8.73 6.49
N CYS A 123 -22.16 -8.13 6.10
CA CYS A 123 -22.66 -6.90 6.73
C CYS A 123 -22.92 -7.10 8.23
N ILE A 124 -23.60 -8.19 8.62
CA ILE A 124 -23.89 -8.52 10.03
C ILE A 124 -22.60 -8.72 10.82
N VAL A 125 -21.66 -9.52 10.29
CA VAL A 125 -20.39 -9.81 10.95
C VAL A 125 -19.60 -8.52 11.22
N VAL A 126 -19.56 -7.60 10.27
CA VAL A 126 -18.90 -6.30 10.47
C VAL A 126 -19.65 -5.43 11.49
N MET A 127 -20.97 -5.43 11.49
CA MET A 127 -21.75 -4.72 12.51
C MET A 127 -21.51 -5.24 13.93
N ILE A 128 -21.45 -6.56 14.08
CA ILE A 128 -21.11 -7.21 15.36
C ILE A 128 -19.68 -6.83 15.79
N ALA A 129 -18.73 -6.84 14.85
CA ALA A 129 -17.34 -6.48 15.13
C ALA A 129 -17.16 -5.00 15.48
N ALA A 130 -18.00 -4.13 14.92
CA ALA A 130 -17.99 -2.69 15.19
C ALA A 130 -18.56 -2.34 16.57
N ARG A 131 -19.46 -3.16 17.11
CA ARG A 131 -20.12 -2.96 18.42
C ARG A 131 -20.70 -1.55 18.60
N GLY A 132 -21.27 -0.99 17.53
CA GLY A 132 -21.86 0.36 17.53
C GLY A 132 -20.85 1.51 17.56
N ARG A 133 -19.56 1.26 17.36
CA ARG A 133 -18.50 2.28 17.29
C ARG A 133 -18.24 2.73 15.85
N ALA A 134 -17.54 3.86 15.71
CA ALA A 134 -17.15 4.37 14.40
C ALA A 134 -16.17 3.40 13.71
N LEU A 135 -16.36 3.23 12.39
CA LEU A 135 -15.50 2.47 11.49
C LEU A 135 -14.85 3.41 10.49
N ASN A 136 -13.66 3.06 10.01
CA ASN A 136 -12.92 3.83 9.01
C ASN A 136 -13.74 4.03 7.71
N ARG A 137 -13.56 5.19 7.07
CA ARG A 137 -14.25 5.56 5.82
C ARG A 137 -14.17 4.50 4.70
N ALA A 138 -13.09 3.75 4.58
CA ALA A 138 -12.97 2.66 3.60
C ALA A 138 -14.01 1.54 3.80
N VAL A 139 -14.30 1.21 5.05
CA VAL A 139 -15.32 0.22 5.43
C VAL A 139 -16.71 0.70 5.01
N ILE A 140 -17.02 1.99 5.22
CA ILE A 140 -18.30 2.59 4.81
C ILE A 140 -18.49 2.51 3.31
N ARG A 141 -17.44 2.81 2.52
CA ARG A 141 -17.50 2.76 1.05
C ARG A 141 -17.85 1.35 0.57
N LEU A 142 -17.16 0.33 1.09
CA LEU A 142 -17.44 -1.07 0.72
C LEU A 142 -18.83 -1.53 1.21
N HIS A 143 -19.24 -1.12 2.42
CA HIS A 143 -20.58 -1.42 2.93
C HIS A 143 -21.66 -0.78 2.05
N GLY A 144 -21.42 0.45 1.57
CA GLY A 144 -22.27 1.13 0.59
C GLY A 144 -22.38 0.34 -0.72
N VAL A 145 -21.26 -0.10 -1.29
CA VAL A 145 -21.26 -0.94 -2.52
C VAL A 145 -22.04 -2.24 -2.30
N ALA A 146 -21.79 -2.95 -1.19
CA ALA A 146 -22.52 -4.16 -0.84
C ALA A 146 -24.04 -3.91 -0.71
N THR A 147 -24.42 -2.81 -0.05
CA THR A 147 -25.81 -2.43 0.13
C THR A 147 -26.50 -2.13 -1.19
N VAL A 148 -25.85 -1.35 -2.07
CA VAL A 148 -26.38 -1.04 -3.40
C VAL A 148 -26.55 -2.31 -4.22
N GLY A 149 -25.57 -3.22 -4.21
CA GLY A 149 -25.67 -4.51 -4.90
C GLY A 149 -26.85 -5.35 -4.40
N LEU A 150 -27.02 -5.47 -3.08
CA LEU A 150 -28.14 -6.19 -2.48
C LEU A 150 -29.50 -5.58 -2.84
N VAL A 151 -29.62 -4.25 -2.78
CA VAL A 151 -30.85 -3.53 -3.17
C VAL A 151 -31.17 -3.75 -4.64
N LEU A 152 -30.19 -3.65 -5.54
CA LEU A 152 -30.40 -3.90 -6.97
C LEU A 152 -30.84 -5.34 -7.25
N ALA A 153 -30.19 -6.32 -6.61
CA ALA A 153 -30.59 -7.73 -6.74
C ALA A 153 -32.05 -7.96 -6.31
N ALA A 154 -32.46 -7.36 -5.18
CA ALA A 154 -33.83 -7.42 -4.71
C ALA A 154 -34.81 -6.72 -5.67
N VAL A 155 -34.52 -5.50 -6.10
CA VAL A 155 -35.37 -4.73 -7.02
C VAL A 155 -35.58 -5.47 -8.33
N PHE A 156 -34.52 -5.99 -8.94
CA PHE A 156 -34.65 -6.73 -10.20
C PHE A 156 -35.48 -8.01 -10.04
N THR A 157 -35.34 -8.69 -8.90
CA THR A 157 -36.07 -9.93 -8.64
C THR A 157 -37.55 -9.66 -8.38
N VAL A 158 -37.86 -8.69 -7.52
CA VAL A 158 -39.23 -8.23 -7.25
C VAL A 158 -39.91 -7.72 -8.53
N GLY A 159 -39.17 -7.04 -9.40
CA GLY A 159 -39.67 -6.56 -10.69
C GLY A 159 -40.17 -7.66 -11.63
N ARG A 160 -39.80 -8.93 -11.39
CA ARG A 160 -40.29 -10.09 -12.16
C ARG A 160 -41.42 -10.86 -11.48
N GLY A 161 -41.70 -10.58 -10.22
CA GLY A 161 -42.74 -11.28 -9.48
C GLY A 161 -42.47 -11.29 -7.98
N TRP A 162 -43.55 -11.51 -7.24
CA TRP A 162 -43.52 -11.65 -5.79
C TRP A 162 -43.57 -13.14 -5.44
N ASP A 163 -42.40 -13.73 -5.21
CA ASP A 163 -42.23 -15.11 -4.77
C ASP A 163 -41.32 -15.21 -3.52
N THR A 164 -41.05 -16.43 -3.07
CA THR A 164 -40.18 -16.69 -1.92
C THR A 164 -38.77 -16.11 -2.11
N THR A 165 -38.22 -16.19 -3.33
CA THR A 165 -36.90 -15.65 -3.65
C THR A 165 -36.88 -14.13 -3.52
N ALA A 166 -37.89 -13.45 -4.03
CA ALA A 166 -38.06 -12.00 -3.90
C ALA A 166 -38.10 -11.58 -2.42
N MET A 167 -38.83 -12.32 -1.57
CA MET A 167 -38.87 -12.06 -0.13
C MET A 167 -37.51 -12.25 0.55
N ILE A 168 -36.78 -13.30 0.21
CA ILE A 168 -35.42 -13.54 0.74
C ILE A 168 -34.49 -12.38 0.37
N LEU A 169 -34.52 -11.93 -0.87
CA LEU A 169 -33.65 -10.83 -1.33
C LEU A 169 -34.05 -9.48 -0.73
N LEU A 170 -35.33 -9.24 -0.47
CA LEU A 170 -35.76 -8.06 0.28
C LEU A 170 -35.20 -8.06 1.71
N VAL A 171 -35.17 -9.22 2.38
CA VAL A 171 -34.57 -9.34 3.72
C VAL A 171 -33.06 -9.07 3.68
N THR A 172 -32.33 -9.63 2.71
CA THR A 172 -30.88 -9.37 2.58
C THR A 172 -30.59 -7.90 2.28
N ALA A 173 -31.38 -7.26 1.41
CA ALA A 173 -31.29 -5.83 1.15
C ALA A 173 -31.58 -4.99 2.41
N ALA A 174 -32.62 -5.33 3.16
CA ALA A 174 -32.94 -4.66 4.43
C ALA A 174 -31.80 -4.77 5.45
N ILE A 175 -31.14 -5.93 5.55
CA ILE A 175 -29.94 -6.12 6.38
C ILE A 175 -28.81 -5.19 5.94
N GLY A 176 -28.53 -5.10 4.64
CA GLY A 176 -27.52 -4.20 4.09
C GLY A 176 -27.79 -2.73 4.46
N VAL A 177 -29.02 -2.27 4.22
CA VAL A 177 -29.47 -0.89 4.51
C VAL A 177 -29.40 -0.60 6.01
N ALA A 178 -29.95 -1.47 6.85
CA ALA A 178 -29.92 -1.29 8.31
C ALA A 178 -28.48 -1.25 8.85
N GLY A 179 -27.60 -2.11 8.32
CA GLY A 179 -26.18 -2.08 8.64
C GLY A 179 -25.53 -0.75 8.25
N LEU A 180 -25.76 -0.28 7.02
CA LEU A 180 -25.18 0.98 6.53
C LEU A 180 -25.64 2.16 7.38
N VAL A 181 -26.95 2.26 7.64
CA VAL A 181 -27.52 3.29 8.52
C VAL A 181 -26.92 3.20 9.92
N GLY A 182 -26.76 1.98 10.46
CA GLY A 182 -26.12 1.76 11.75
C GLY A 182 -24.69 2.31 11.81
N VAL A 183 -23.86 2.08 10.78
CA VAL A 183 -22.50 2.64 10.70
C VAL A 183 -22.51 4.16 10.60
N LEU A 184 -23.41 4.73 9.78
CA LEU A 184 -23.54 6.18 9.63
C LEU A 184 -23.99 6.86 10.93
N VAL A 185 -24.95 6.26 11.63
CA VAL A 185 -25.43 6.74 12.93
C VAL A 185 -24.33 6.64 13.98
N ALA A 186 -23.58 5.54 14.03
CA ALA A 186 -22.45 5.40 14.96
C ALA A 186 -21.43 6.53 14.78
N ARG A 187 -21.11 6.88 13.53
CA ARG A 187 -20.20 7.99 13.21
C ARG A 187 -20.78 9.36 13.52
N ALA A 188 -22.07 9.58 13.25
CA ALA A 188 -22.73 10.85 13.55
C ALA A 188 -22.87 11.11 15.06
N ARG A 189 -22.95 10.04 15.88
CA ARG A 189 -23.09 10.15 17.33
C ARG A 189 -21.79 10.49 18.05
N ASP A 190 -20.64 10.10 17.51
CA ASP A 190 -19.33 10.31 18.12
C ASP A 190 -18.31 10.80 17.08
N SER A 191 -18.24 12.12 16.94
CA SER A 191 -17.29 12.76 16.02
C SER A 191 -15.85 12.55 16.45
N ALA A 192 -15.58 12.40 17.75
CA ALA A 192 -14.24 12.18 18.28
C ALA A 192 -13.75 10.76 17.95
N ASP A 193 -14.53 9.70 18.20
CA ASP A 193 -14.17 8.32 17.79
C ASP A 193 -14.05 8.22 16.27
N THR A 194 -14.86 8.99 15.53
CA THR A 194 -14.78 9.08 14.08
C THR A 194 -13.46 9.68 13.60
N GLU A 195 -13.09 10.84 14.14
CA GLU A 195 -11.83 11.51 13.80
C GLU A 195 -10.63 10.62 14.17
N LEU A 196 -10.65 10.02 15.36
CA LEU A 196 -9.63 9.10 15.84
C LEU A 196 -9.38 7.94 14.87
N VAL A 197 -10.43 7.30 14.33
CA VAL A 197 -10.28 6.16 13.42
C VAL A 197 -9.94 6.59 11.98
N ASP A 198 -10.40 7.77 11.55
CA ASP A 198 -10.09 8.30 10.21
C ASP A 198 -8.65 8.83 10.13
N THR A 199 -8.06 9.34 11.22
CA THR A 199 -6.67 9.86 11.26
C THR A 199 -5.65 8.87 11.84
N ALA A 200 -6.10 7.73 12.38
CA ALA A 200 -5.25 6.75 13.07
C ALA A 200 -3.98 6.37 12.30
N GLU A 201 -4.10 6.12 10.99
CA GLU A 201 -2.95 5.72 10.17
C GLU A 201 -1.94 6.87 10.03
N ASN A 202 -2.40 8.08 9.76
CA ASN A 202 -1.54 9.27 9.66
C ASN A 202 -0.83 9.56 10.99
N VAL A 203 -1.55 9.45 12.11
CA VAL A 203 -0.97 9.62 13.44
C VAL A 203 0.08 8.55 13.71
N ALA A 204 -0.21 7.27 13.43
CA ALA A 204 0.74 6.18 13.65
C ALA A 204 2.00 6.31 12.77
N LEU A 205 1.85 6.79 11.53
CA LEU A 205 2.98 7.11 10.65
C LEU A 205 3.79 8.28 11.24
N ALA A 206 3.14 9.38 11.62
CA ALA A 206 3.82 10.54 12.20
C ALA A 206 4.58 10.19 13.50
N GLU A 207 4.02 9.33 14.35
CA GLU A 207 4.67 8.83 15.57
C GLU A 207 5.90 7.96 15.27
N THR A 208 5.89 7.20 14.17
CA THR A 208 6.98 6.29 13.78
C THR A 208 8.08 7.00 12.99
N LYS A 209 7.77 8.12 12.33
CA LYS A 209 8.69 8.86 11.47
C LYS A 209 10.03 9.21 12.16
N PRO A 210 10.07 9.74 13.40
CA PRO A 210 11.34 10.08 14.06
C PRO A 210 12.25 8.86 14.28
N GLU A 211 11.68 7.69 14.55
CA GLU A 211 12.46 6.45 14.72
C GLU A 211 13.12 6.04 13.39
N VAL A 212 12.40 6.17 12.27
CA VAL A 212 12.94 5.88 10.95
C VAL A 212 14.02 6.87 10.55
N GLU A 213 13.80 8.16 10.82
CA GLU A 213 14.80 9.20 10.58
C GLU A 213 16.07 8.95 11.40
N ALA A 214 15.94 8.54 12.67
CA ALA A 214 17.07 8.17 13.52
C ALA A 214 17.85 6.97 12.94
N VAL A 215 17.15 5.96 12.42
CA VAL A 215 17.80 4.82 11.74
C VAL A 215 18.52 5.27 10.47
N GLY A 216 17.91 6.16 9.67
CA GLY A 216 18.54 6.72 8.49
C GLY A 216 19.82 7.48 8.82
N LEU A 217 19.79 8.34 9.84
CA LEU A 217 20.96 9.05 10.34
C LEU A 217 22.07 8.09 10.82
N ARG A 218 21.69 7.05 11.57
CA ARG A 218 22.62 6.00 12.02
C ARG A 218 23.30 5.30 10.83
N LEU A 219 22.52 4.82 9.86
CA LEU A 219 23.05 4.12 8.69
C LEU A 219 24.00 5.00 7.86
N ARG A 220 23.67 6.29 7.71
CA ARG A 220 24.55 7.25 7.03
C ARG A 220 25.86 7.44 7.78
N ALA A 221 25.81 7.62 9.11
CA ALA A 221 27.00 7.78 9.94
C ALA A 221 27.89 6.52 9.92
N GLU A 222 27.30 5.32 9.95
CA GLU A 222 28.03 4.06 9.83
C GLU A 222 28.67 3.88 8.46
N THR A 223 27.99 4.32 7.39
CA THR A 223 28.55 4.33 6.03
C THR A 223 29.73 5.27 5.91
N GLU A 224 29.59 6.49 6.44
CA GLU A 224 30.67 7.50 6.44
C GLU A 224 31.88 7.02 7.25
N ALA A 225 31.67 6.32 8.37
CA ALA A 225 32.75 5.74 9.16
C ALA A 225 33.43 4.54 8.48
N ALA A 226 32.73 3.82 7.60
CA ALA A 226 33.25 2.64 6.91
C ALA A 226 34.05 2.98 5.65
N LEU A 227 33.77 4.11 5.00
CA LEU A 227 34.44 4.54 3.78
C LEU A 227 35.52 5.58 4.06
N ASP A 228 36.68 5.44 3.40
CA ASP A 228 37.60 6.56 3.31
C ASP A 228 37.05 7.66 2.36
N ALA A 229 37.49 8.90 2.55
CA ALA A 229 37.00 10.05 1.78
C ALA A 229 37.20 9.90 0.26
N ALA A 230 38.30 9.30 -0.18
CA ALA A 230 38.59 9.15 -1.61
C ALA A 230 37.67 8.11 -2.26
N THR A 231 37.36 7.02 -1.56
CA THR A 231 36.42 5.99 -2.00
C THR A 231 34.99 6.55 -2.01
N ALA A 232 34.58 7.29 -0.99
CA ALA A 232 33.27 7.94 -0.94
C ALA A 232 33.08 8.95 -2.10
N ASP A 233 34.06 9.82 -2.33
CA ASP A 233 34.05 10.76 -3.46
C ASP A 233 33.98 10.05 -4.81
N ARG A 234 34.67 8.91 -4.94
CA ARG A 234 34.67 8.10 -6.17
C ARG A 234 33.33 7.47 -6.45
N ILE A 235 32.65 6.92 -5.43
CA ILE A 235 31.29 6.39 -5.54
C ILE A 235 30.33 7.48 -5.99
N VAL A 236 30.39 8.65 -5.36
CA VAL A 236 29.55 9.82 -5.70
C VAL A 236 29.79 10.26 -7.14
N ALA A 237 31.05 10.36 -7.56
CA ALA A 237 31.40 10.76 -8.92
C ALA A 237 30.90 9.74 -9.97
N LEU A 238 31.05 8.43 -9.72
CA LEU A 238 30.57 7.38 -10.62
C LEU A 238 29.04 7.44 -10.74
N ARG A 239 28.33 7.55 -9.61
CA ARG A 239 26.88 7.68 -9.55
C ARG A 239 26.41 8.89 -10.36
N ASP A 240 26.95 10.07 -10.06
CA ASP A 240 26.49 11.31 -10.67
C ASP A 240 26.78 11.35 -12.18
N THR A 241 27.93 10.80 -12.60
CA THR A 241 28.27 10.66 -14.04
C THR A 241 27.27 9.77 -14.76
N VAL A 242 26.99 8.57 -14.22
CA VAL A 242 26.08 7.61 -14.86
C VAL A 242 24.64 8.13 -14.86
N LEU A 243 24.18 8.79 -13.78
CA LEU A 243 22.86 9.42 -13.74
C LEU A 243 22.74 10.55 -14.78
N ALA A 244 23.77 11.37 -14.96
CA ALA A 244 23.80 12.41 -15.97
C ALA A 244 23.76 11.82 -17.40
N GLU A 245 24.48 10.73 -17.66
CA GLU A 245 24.43 10.03 -18.94
C GLU A 245 23.04 9.44 -19.24
N ILE A 246 22.39 8.84 -18.24
CA ILE A 246 21.04 8.29 -18.38
C ILE A 246 20.03 9.42 -18.67
N ALA A 247 20.13 10.54 -17.95
CA ALA A 247 19.29 11.71 -18.18
C ALA A 247 19.50 12.29 -19.59
N ALA A 248 20.75 12.36 -20.08
CA ALA A 248 21.08 12.82 -21.43
C ALA A 248 20.48 11.93 -22.54
N ARG A 249 20.18 10.66 -22.25
CA ARG A 249 19.48 9.73 -23.16
C ARG A 249 17.95 9.91 -23.12
N GLY A 250 17.44 10.91 -22.40
CA GLY A 250 16.01 11.19 -22.27
C GLY A 250 15.26 10.27 -21.30
N ILE A 251 15.98 9.48 -20.50
CA ILE A 251 15.37 8.61 -19.49
C ILE A 251 15.14 9.44 -18.22
N THR A 252 13.88 9.60 -17.83
CA THR A 252 13.51 10.38 -16.64
C THR A 252 13.74 9.55 -15.38
N LEU A 253 14.51 10.08 -14.44
CA LEU A 253 14.79 9.50 -13.13
C LEU A 253 14.38 10.49 -12.02
N GLU A 254 14.16 9.96 -10.81
CA GLU A 254 14.03 10.80 -9.62
C GLU A 254 15.34 11.60 -9.40
N PRO A 255 15.26 12.93 -9.23
CA PRO A 255 16.46 13.74 -9.09
C PRO A 255 17.16 13.44 -7.76
N VAL A 256 18.47 13.19 -7.83
CA VAL A 256 19.32 13.07 -6.65
C VAL A 256 19.86 14.46 -6.31
N PRO A 257 19.65 14.98 -5.07
CA PRO A 257 20.19 16.27 -4.68
C PRO A 257 21.71 16.34 -4.85
N PRO A 258 22.26 17.48 -5.31
CA PRO A 258 23.71 17.67 -5.37
C PRO A 258 24.34 17.43 -3.99
N ARG A 259 25.51 16.79 -3.95
CA ARG A 259 26.25 16.47 -2.71
C ARG A 259 25.57 15.45 -1.80
N THR A 260 24.63 14.66 -2.32
CA THR A 260 24.12 13.49 -1.59
C THR A 260 25.29 12.53 -1.28
N PRO A 261 25.59 12.22 0.00
CA PRO A 261 26.72 11.37 0.37
C PRO A 261 26.57 9.94 -0.18
N ALA A 262 27.70 9.22 -0.29
CA ALA A 262 27.70 7.82 -0.71
C ALA A 262 26.78 6.98 0.19
N GLY A 263 25.94 6.15 -0.42
CA GLY A 263 25.00 5.24 0.25
C GLY A 263 23.68 5.88 0.67
N SER A 264 23.59 7.22 0.66
CA SER A 264 22.37 7.92 1.06
C SER A 264 21.23 7.71 0.06
N VAL A 265 21.51 7.51 -1.23
CA VAL A 265 20.45 7.23 -2.22
C VAL A 265 19.82 5.86 -1.98
N ILE A 266 20.63 4.85 -1.63
CA ILE A 266 20.14 3.53 -1.22
C ILE A 266 19.29 3.64 0.05
N ILE A 267 19.83 4.29 1.10
CA ILE A 267 19.16 4.43 2.40
C ILE A 267 17.82 5.14 2.23
N ASP A 268 17.79 6.29 1.57
CA ASP A 268 16.59 7.11 1.46
C ASP A 268 15.51 6.42 0.63
N ALA A 269 15.90 5.84 -0.50
CA ALA A 269 14.96 5.15 -1.37
C ALA A 269 14.35 3.90 -0.71
N LEU A 270 15.14 3.13 0.05
CA LEU A 270 14.65 1.94 0.74
C LEU A 270 13.84 2.27 1.98
N LEU A 271 14.29 3.24 2.78
CA LEU A 271 13.53 3.71 3.92
C LEU A 271 12.20 4.28 3.45
N ALA A 272 12.13 5.15 2.43
CA ALA A 272 10.88 5.71 1.93
C ALA A 272 9.78 4.68 1.61
N THR A 273 10.14 3.42 1.39
CA THR A 273 9.15 2.34 1.19
C THR A 273 8.30 2.07 2.45
N TRP A 274 8.73 2.43 3.66
CA TRP A 274 7.95 2.18 4.88
C TRP A 274 6.58 2.88 4.86
N VAL A 275 6.48 4.02 4.19
CA VAL A 275 5.23 4.74 3.92
C VAL A 275 4.59 4.21 2.62
N PRO A 276 3.27 3.94 2.59
CA PRO A 276 2.53 3.66 1.37
C PRO A 276 2.74 4.73 0.29
N GLU A 277 2.88 4.34 -0.97
CA GLU A 277 3.19 5.25 -2.09
C GLU A 277 2.24 6.45 -2.17
N VAL A 278 0.95 6.20 -1.98
CA VAL A 278 -0.10 7.24 -2.00
C VAL A 278 0.04 8.29 -0.89
N MET A 279 0.83 8.01 0.16
CA MET A 279 1.05 8.91 1.30
C MET A 279 2.47 9.48 1.38
N ARG A 280 3.39 9.12 0.46
CA ARG A 280 4.79 9.58 0.52
C ARG A 280 4.96 11.10 0.38
N GLY A 281 3.98 11.82 -0.18
CA GLY A 281 4.01 13.28 -0.29
C GLY A 281 3.34 14.03 0.88
N GLU A 282 2.73 13.32 1.83
CA GLU A 282 1.96 13.89 2.93
C GLU A 282 2.63 13.70 4.31
N VAL A 283 3.68 12.89 4.38
CA VAL A 283 4.37 12.49 5.61
C VAL A 283 5.70 13.20 5.78
#